data_AF-A0AAV0WCI8-F1
#
_entry.id   AF-A0AAV0WCI8-F1
#
_cell.length_a   1.000
_cell.length_b   1.000
_cell.length_c   1.000
_cell.angle_alpha   90.00
_cell.angle_beta   90.00
_cell.angle_gamma   90.00
#
_symmetry.space_group_name_H-M   'P 1'
#
loop_
_entity.id
_entity.type
_entity.pdbx_description
1 polymer ?
#
loop_
_entity_poly.entity_id
_entity_poly.type
_entity_poly.pdbx_seq_one_letter_code
_entity_poly.pdbx_strand_id
1 'polypeptide(L)'
;MKAYHCMQDTALYMARHNAIVARIKKAGSTKFEVHSENQLLDHQGLRPDLVLKKAPNVFVVDVTVPFDNRLAAFEAVATKKKGKYEQL
;
A
#
# COMPACT_ATOMS: atom_id res chain seq x y z
N MET A 1 33.14 0.83 3.79
CA MET A 1 31.74 0.88 3.30
C MET A 1 30.93 -0.15 4.08
N LYS A 2 30.01 0.28 4.95
CA LYS A 2 29.10 -0.65 5.66
C LYS A 2 27.92 -0.95 4.72
N ALA A 3 27.86 -2.15 4.18
CA ALA A 3 26.68 -2.64 3.49
C ALA A 3 25.57 -2.83 4.53
N TYR A 4 24.45 -2.13 4.38
CA TYR A 4 23.27 -2.39 5.18
C TYR A 4 22.73 -3.77 4.81
N HIS A 5 22.69 -4.68 5.78
CA HIS A 5 22.09 -6.01 5.72
C HIS A 5 20.60 -6.01 5.27
N CYS A 6 19.99 -4.83 5.13
CA CYS A 6 18.61 -4.58 4.70
C CYS A 6 18.36 -4.77 3.18
N MET A 7 19.40 -4.67 2.34
CA MET A 7 19.20 -4.69 0.88
C MET A 7 19.03 -6.09 0.26
N GLN A 8 19.49 -7.16 0.92
CA GLN A 8 19.42 -8.52 0.35
C GLN A 8 17.99 -9.02 0.18
N ASP A 9 17.10 -8.67 1.11
CA ASP A 9 15.71 -9.13 1.07
C ASP A 9 14.73 -8.14 0.43
N THR A 10 15.20 -6.94 0.03
CA THR A 10 14.32 -5.89 -0.52
C THR A 10 13.51 -6.41 -1.71
N ALA A 11 14.13 -7.21 -2.60
CA ALA A 11 13.43 -7.83 -3.72
C ALA A 11 12.32 -8.81 -3.27
N LEU A 12 12.56 -9.59 -2.22
CA LEU A 12 11.59 -10.53 -1.66
C LEU A 12 10.41 -9.79 -1.00
N TYR A 13 10.69 -8.73 -0.25
CA TYR A 13 9.66 -7.88 0.35
C TYR A 13 8.81 -7.17 -0.70
N MET A 14 9.43 -6.66 -1.76
CA MET A 14 8.70 -6.08 -2.91
C MET A 14 7.88 -7.13 -3.66
N ALA A 15 8.40 -8.35 -3.84
CA ALA A 15 7.64 -9.44 -4.45
C ALA A 15 6.41 -9.81 -3.60
N ARG A 16 6.57 -9.88 -2.27
CA ARG A 16 5.45 -10.14 -1.34
C ARG A 16 4.44 -9.01 -1.36
N HIS A 17 4.89 -7.76 -1.34
CA HIS A 17 4.05 -6.58 -1.46
C HIS A 17 3.20 -6.63 -2.74
N ASN A 18 3.85 -6.80 -3.89
CA ASN A 18 3.19 -6.85 -5.20
C ASN A 18 2.21 -8.02 -5.30
N ALA A 19 2.56 -9.19 -4.74
CA ALA A 19 1.65 -10.33 -4.69
C ALA A 19 0.39 -10.05 -3.85
N ILE A 20 0.51 -9.31 -2.75
CA ILE A 20 -0.65 -8.89 -1.93
C ILE A 20 -1.52 -7.89 -2.70
N VAL A 21 -0.92 -6.85 -3.27
CA VAL A 21 -1.64 -5.86 -4.10
C VAL A 21 -2.38 -6.55 -5.24
N ALA A 22 -1.74 -7.47 -5.96
CA ALA A 22 -2.36 -8.21 -7.05
C ALA A 22 -3.55 -9.08 -6.60
N ARG A 23 -3.46 -9.71 -5.41
CA ARG A 23 -4.57 -10.48 -4.83
C ARG A 23 -5.74 -9.57 -4.44
N ILE A 24 -5.46 -8.43 -3.82
CA ILE A 24 -6.49 -7.44 -3.46
C ILE A 24 -7.17 -6.91 -4.72
N LYS A 25 -6.41 -6.52 -5.75
CA LYS A 25 -6.94 -6.09 -7.04
C LYS A 25 -7.83 -7.16 -7.65
N LYS A 26 -7.39 -8.41 -7.73
CA LYS A 26 -8.16 -9.51 -8.32
C LYS A 26 -9.49 -9.72 -7.57
N ALA A 27 -9.47 -9.70 -6.24
CA ALA A 27 -10.68 -9.81 -5.43
C ALA A 27 -11.61 -8.59 -5.60
N GLY A 28 -11.04 -7.39 -5.55
CA GLY A 28 -11.76 -6.12 -5.67
C GLY A 28 -12.39 -5.92 -7.04
N SER A 29 -11.72 -6.32 -8.12
CA SER A 29 -12.20 -6.16 -9.51
C SER A 29 -13.52 -6.87 -9.79
N THR A 30 -13.96 -7.78 -8.93
CA THR A 30 -15.27 -8.44 -9.04
C THR A 30 -16.44 -7.54 -8.65
N LYS A 31 -16.20 -6.51 -7.83
CA LYS A 31 -17.26 -5.66 -7.23
C LYS A 31 -16.96 -4.15 -7.28
N PHE A 32 -15.72 -3.79 -7.59
CA PHE A 32 -15.19 -2.43 -7.62
C PHE A 32 -14.47 -2.20 -8.96
N GLU A 33 -14.57 -0.99 -9.48
CA GLU A 33 -13.76 -0.53 -10.59
C GLU A 33 -12.35 -0.21 -10.11
N VAL A 34 -11.32 -0.69 -10.80
CA VAL A 34 -9.94 -0.30 -10.53
C VAL A 34 -9.69 1.05 -11.19
N HIS A 35 -9.55 2.10 -10.38
CA HIS A 35 -9.38 3.46 -10.89
C HIS A 35 -7.92 3.78 -11.26
N SER A 36 -6.98 3.42 -10.38
CA SER A 36 -5.55 3.62 -10.62
C SER A 36 -4.69 2.68 -9.77
N GLU A 37 -3.48 2.42 -10.25
CA GLU A 37 -2.46 1.60 -9.58
C GLU A 37 -1.13 2.34 -9.59
N ASN A 38 -0.47 2.43 -8.43
CA ASN A 38 0.82 3.11 -8.29
C ASN A 38 0.85 4.46 -9.02
N GLN A 39 -0.21 5.26 -8.89
CA GLN A 39 -0.36 6.55 -9.56
C GLN A 39 -0.39 7.68 -8.53
N LEU A 40 0.18 8.82 -8.89
CA LEU A 40 0.11 10.02 -8.08
C LEU A 40 -1.33 10.54 -8.03
N LEU A 41 -1.86 10.77 -6.83
CA LEU A 41 -3.21 11.29 -6.62
C LEU A 41 -3.29 12.82 -6.52
N ASP A 42 -2.21 13.52 -6.12
CA ASP A 42 -2.20 14.99 -6.05
C ASP A 42 -0.76 15.60 -6.12
N HIS A 43 -0.69 16.92 -5.89
CA HIS A 43 0.54 17.71 -5.83
C HIS A 43 1.43 17.48 -4.59
N GLN A 44 0.92 16.87 -3.52
CA GLN A 44 1.66 16.46 -2.32
C GLN A 44 2.45 15.16 -2.53
N GLY A 45 2.35 14.54 -3.71
CA GLY A 45 3.19 13.39 -4.06
C GLY A 45 2.69 12.05 -3.50
N LEU A 46 1.40 11.96 -3.14
CA LEU A 46 0.80 10.72 -2.64
C LEU A 46 0.64 9.71 -3.77
N ARG A 47 1.21 8.51 -3.60
CA ARG A 47 1.21 7.43 -4.57
C ARG A 47 0.73 6.14 -3.90
N PRO A 48 -0.59 5.94 -3.73
CA PRO A 48 -1.10 4.68 -3.21
C PRO A 48 -0.89 3.53 -4.18
N ASP A 49 -0.84 2.31 -3.63
CA ASP A 49 -0.66 1.11 -4.44
C ASP A 49 -1.86 0.83 -5.33
N LEU A 50 -3.08 1.06 -4.81
CA LEU A 50 -4.32 0.78 -5.52
C LEU A 50 -5.45 1.72 -5.10
N VAL A 51 -6.19 2.22 -6.08
CA VAL A 51 -7.42 3.00 -5.87
C VAL A 51 -8.59 2.27 -6.50
N LEU A 52 -9.59 1.98 -5.70
CA LEU A 52 -10.82 1.30 -6.11
C LEU A 52 -12.01 2.25 -6.04
N LYS A 53 -12.93 2.13 -6.99
CA LYS A 53 -14.17 2.91 -7.05
C LYS A 53 -15.38 1.99 -7.01
N LYS A 54 -16.36 2.37 -6.18
CA LYS A 54 -17.71 1.83 -6.21
C LYS A 54 -18.65 2.95 -5.82
N ALA A 55 -19.23 3.59 -6.84
CA ALA A 55 -20.02 4.80 -6.66
C ALA A 55 -21.04 4.67 -5.51
N PRO A 56 -21.12 5.68 -4.62
CA PRO A 56 -20.40 6.96 -4.63
C PRO A 56 -19.00 6.93 -3.97
N ASN A 57 -18.54 5.77 -3.50
CA ASN A 57 -17.36 5.66 -2.64
C ASN A 57 -16.06 5.42 -3.43
N VAL A 58 -14.98 6.01 -2.93
CA VAL A 58 -13.59 5.78 -3.37
C VAL A 58 -12.82 5.15 -2.23
N PHE A 59 -12.03 4.12 -2.52
CA PHE A 59 -11.23 3.40 -1.55
C PHE A 59 -9.75 3.50 -1.95
N VAL A 60 -8.93 4.04 -1.06
CA VAL A 60 -7.47 4.07 -1.20
C VAL A 60 -6.89 2.89 -0.43
N VAL A 61 -6.12 2.06 -1.12
CA VAL A 61 -5.49 0.87 -0.55
C VAL A 61 -3.97 1.03 -0.65
N ASP A 62 -3.32 0.95 0.50
CA ASP A 62 -1.88 1.13 0.63
C ASP A 62 -1.32 -0.01 1.50
N VAL A 63 -0.63 -0.95 0.86
CA VAL A 63 -0.14 -2.18 1.47
C VAL A 63 1.17 -1.88 2.20
N THR A 64 1.38 -2.53 3.34
CA THR A 64 2.65 -2.48 4.05
C THR A 64 3.07 -3.87 4.43
N VAL A 65 4.31 -4.22 4.13
CA VAL A 65 4.95 -5.44 4.63
C VAL A 65 6.06 -5.02 5.59
N PRO A 66 5.81 -4.99 6.91
CA PRO A 66 6.87 -4.65 7.86
C PRO A 66 7.89 -5.79 7.97
N PHE A 67 9.12 -5.42 8.34
CA PHE A 67 10.19 -6.37 8.63
C PHE A 67 10.03 -7.05 10.00
N ASP A 68 9.38 -6.37 10.96
CA ASP A 68 9.10 -6.89 12.30
C ASP A 68 7.62 -7.27 12.42
N ASN A 69 7.35 -8.45 12.98
CA ASN A 69 6.01 -9.03 13.11
C ASN A 69 5.28 -8.59 14.40
N ARG A 70 5.86 -7.66 15.18
CA ARG A 70 5.20 -7.14 16.38
C ARG A 70 3.95 -6.34 16.01
N LEU A 71 2.81 -6.70 16.59
CA LEU A 71 1.51 -6.04 16.42
C LEU A 71 1.57 -4.51 16.57
N ALA A 72 2.35 -4.01 17.53
CA ALA A 72 2.55 -2.58 17.74
C ALA A 72 3.16 -1.85 16.51
N ALA A 73 4.00 -2.53 15.72
CA ALA A 73 4.55 -1.94 14.50
C ALA A 73 3.48 -1.82 13.39
N PHE A 74 2.53 -2.75 13.33
CA PHE A 74 1.40 -2.66 12.41
C PHE A 74 0.45 -1.51 12.77
N GLU A 75 0.13 -1.33 14.05
CA GLU A 75 -0.76 -0.25 14.52
C GLU A 75 -0.15 1.14 14.27
N ALA A 76 1.14 1.33 14.59
CA ALA A 76 1.82 2.59 14.36
C ALA A 76 1.87 2.96 12.87
N VAL A 77 2.15 2.00 11.99
CA VAL A 77 2.18 2.23 10.54
C VAL A 77 0.77 2.48 9.98
N ALA A 78 -0.23 1.74 10.45
CA ALA A 78 -1.62 1.94 10.03
C ALA A 78 -2.13 3.34 10.42
N THR A 79 -1.86 3.81 11.64
CA THR A 79 -2.23 5.16 12.10
C THR A 79 -1.52 6.24 11.28
N LYS A 80 -0.22 6.08 11.00
CA LYS A 80 0.53 7.02 10.16
C LYS A 80 0.01 7.07 8.72
N LYS A 81 -0.36 5.93 8.14
CA LYS A 81 -0.94 5.87 6.79
C LYS A 81 -2.34 6.50 6.75
N LYS A 82 -3.20 6.22 7.73
CA LYS A 82 -4.52 6.88 7.85
C LYS A 82 -4.40 8.40 7.92
N GLY A 83 -3.59 8.94 8.84
CA GLY A 83 -3.40 10.39 8.95
C GLY A 83 -2.84 11.05 7.68
N LYS A 84 -2.02 10.33 6.90
CA LYS A 84 -1.47 10.82 5.62
C LYS A 84 -2.54 10.97 4.54
N TYR A 85 -3.52 10.06 4.50
CA TYR A 85 -4.59 10.05 3.49
C TYR A 85 -5.89 10.71 3.98
N GLU A 86 -6.04 11.01 5.27
CA GLU A 86 -7.17 11.80 5.82
C GLU A 86 -7.13 13.29 5.43
N GLN A 87 -5.99 13.77 4.95
CA GLN A 87 -5.81 15.16 4.48
C GLN A 87 -6.13 15.35 2.98
N LEU A 88 -6.62 14.31 2.30
CA LEU A 88 -7.05 14.34 0.90
C LEU A 88 -8.46 14.93 0.72
#